data_AF-A0A1F5H204-F1
#
_entry.id   AF-A0A1F5H204-F1
#
_cell.length_a   1.000
_cell.length_b   1.000
_cell.length_c   1.000
_cell.angle_alpha   90.00
_cell.angle_beta   90.00
_cell.angle_gamma   90.00
#
_symmetry.space_group_name_H-M   'P 1'
#
loop_
_entity.id
_entity.type
_entity.pdbx_description
1 polymer ?
#
loop_
_entity_poly.entity_id
_entity_poly.type
_entity_poly.pdbx_seq_one_letter_code
_entity_poly.pdbx_strand_id
1 'polypeptide(L)'
;MDLVSANIGVVEQSLFSRILTKIGIAILAIALFDLLFVNWWILKKSKVSKDEANPASQVVNKADSDTIREITSTPSPTPSTSPTSSSKSTTQSSPIVKTETVIEKQTQTIVQTAQKEIFVPLGQGSTNSSSFADLLGTDVTIDTSKYSAIDSVVFEASIWPEGGNGRAYAQIKNVTDNNPLFESQISNSSASGVVKTSSKIPISTGAKTYRVQAKTDITNFVAHVENARIKITLR
;
A
#
# COMPACT_ATOMS: atom_id res chain seq x y z
N MET A 1 -10.17 -85.63 -25.51
CA MET A 1 -8.91 -85.95 -24.82
C MET A 1 -8.05 -84.70 -24.83
N ASP A 2 -7.49 -84.39 -23.66
CA ASP A 2 -6.38 -83.49 -23.33
C ASP A 2 -6.59 -81.98 -23.57
N LEU A 3 -6.82 -81.13 -22.55
CA LEU A 3 -6.03 -80.73 -21.37
C LEU A 3 -4.69 -80.01 -21.66
N VAL A 4 -4.52 -78.92 -20.91
CA VAL A 4 -3.29 -78.17 -20.56
C VAL A 4 -2.93 -76.93 -21.41
N SER A 5 -3.19 -75.76 -20.82
CA SER A 5 -2.24 -74.63 -20.72
C SER A 5 -2.85 -73.54 -19.83
N ALA A 6 -2.52 -73.47 -18.54
CA ALA A 6 -1.30 -72.90 -17.93
C ALA A 6 -1.38 -71.38 -17.69
N ASN A 7 -1.93 -71.07 -16.52
CA ASN A 7 -1.61 -70.03 -15.55
C ASN A 7 -0.33 -69.18 -15.79
N ILE A 8 -0.45 -67.96 -16.37
CA ILE A 8 0.62 -66.94 -16.45
C ILE A 8 0.07 -65.56 -16.03
N GLY A 9 -0.54 -65.48 -14.83
CA GLY A 9 -1.19 -64.23 -14.38
C GLY A 9 -0.77 -63.69 -13.01
N VAL A 10 -0.02 -64.44 -12.20
CA VAL A 10 0.03 -64.16 -10.74
C VAL A 10 1.37 -63.60 -10.26
N VAL A 11 2.45 -63.65 -11.06
CA VAL A 11 3.81 -63.35 -10.55
C VAL A 11 4.18 -61.85 -10.62
N GLU A 12 3.59 -61.04 -11.51
CA GLU A 12 3.97 -59.62 -11.66
C GLU A 12 3.46 -58.68 -10.55
N GLN A 13 2.36 -59.00 -9.87
CA GLN A 13 1.81 -58.11 -8.83
C GLN A 13 2.69 -58.01 -7.57
N SER A 14 3.56 -59.01 -7.33
CA SER A 14 4.44 -59.07 -6.15
C SER A 14 5.58 -58.03 -6.19
N LEU A 15 6.12 -57.75 -7.38
CA LEU A 15 7.28 -56.86 -7.53
C LEU A 15 6.89 -55.38 -7.45
N PHE A 16 5.76 -55.00 -8.06
CA PHE A 16 5.24 -53.63 -8.00
C PHE A 16 4.84 -53.22 -6.58
N SER A 17 4.24 -54.13 -5.80
CA SER A 17 3.85 -53.85 -4.40
C SER A 17 5.07 -53.55 -3.51
N ARG A 18 6.19 -54.26 -3.72
CA ARG A 18 7.45 -54.02 -2.99
C ARG A 18 8.11 -52.69 -3.35
N ILE A 19 7.98 -52.26 -4.60
CA ILE A 19 8.52 -50.98 -5.08
C ILE A 19 7.68 -49.82 -4.56
N LEU A 20 6.35 -49.91 -4.66
CA LEU A 20 5.42 -48.88 -4.15
C LEU A 20 5.54 -48.70 -2.64
N THR A 21 5.71 -49.79 -1.88
CA THR A 21 5.90 -49.71 -0.43
C THR A 21 7.18 -48.95 -0.06
N LYS A 22 8.29 -49.18 -0.77
CA LYS A 22 9.56 -48.46 -0.52
C LYS A 22 9.45 -46.97 -0.84
N ILE A 23 8.76 -46.63 -1.92
CA ILE A 23 8.54 -45.24 -2.34
C ILE A 23 7.62 -44.53 -1.33
N GLY A 24 6.55 -45.18 -0.88
CA GLY A 24 5.66 -44.64 0.15
C GLY A 24 6.39 -44.35 1.47
N ILE A 25 7.27 -45.27 1.91
CA ILE A 25 8.08 -45.07 3.11
C ILE A 25 9.08 -43.92 2.93
N ALA A 26 9.70 -43.79 1.75
CA ALA A 26 10.65 -42.70 1.48
C ALA A 26 9.97 -41.32 1.53
N ILE A 27 8.79 -41.18 0.93
CA ILE A 27 8.01 -39.93 0.98
C ILE A 27 7.60 -39.61 2.41
N LEU A 28 7.16 -40.61 3.18
CA LEU A 28 6.79 -40.43 4.59
C LEU A 28 7.99 -39.97 5.44
N ALA A 29 9.18 -40.54 5.21
CA ALA A 29 10.40 -40.15 5.91
C ALA A 29 10.80 -38.69 5.63
N ILE A 30 10.68 -38.25 4.37
CA ILE A 30 10.94 -36.85 3.99
C ILE A 30 9.95 -35.90 4.66
N ALA A 31 8.66 -36.23 4.65
CA ALA A 31 7.62 -35.39 5.28
C ALA A 31 7.82 -35.26 6.81
N LEU A 32 8.21 -36.35 7.48
CA LEU A 32 8.51 -36.32 8.92
C LEU A 32 9.77 -35.51 9.23
N PHE A 33 10.80 -35.61 8.38
CA PHE A 33 12.02 -34.81 8.53
C PHE A 33 11.73 -33.31 8.35
N ASP A 34 10.93 -32.94 7.35
CA ASP A 34 10.53 -31.55 7.10
C ASP A 34 9.71 -30.98 8.28
N LEU A 35 8.78 -31.76 8.82
CA LEU A 35 8.00 -31.38 10.00
C LEU A 35 8.87 -31.17 11.25
N LEU A 36 9.85 -32.05 11.49
CA LEU A 36 10.80 -31.90 12.59
C LEU A 36 11.70 -30.68 12.41
N PHE A 37 12.14 -30.40 11.18
CA PHE A 37 12.98 -29.25 10.87
C PHE A 37 12.24 -27.92 11.06
N VAL A 38 11.01 -27.81 10.56
CA VAL A 38 10.17 -26.62 10.74
C VAL A 38 9.85 -26.38 12.22
N ASN A 39 9.50 -27.43 12.96
CA ASN A 39 9.23 -27.33 14.38
C ASN A 39 10.47 -26.89 15.17
N TRP A 40 11.65 -27.45 14.86
CA TRP A 40 12.91 -27.05 15.49
C TRP A 40 13.30 -25.60 15.19
N TRP A 41 13.09 -25.15 13.95
CA TRP A 41 13.37 -23.78 13.52
C TRP A 41 12.51 -22.74 14.28
N ILE A 42 11.23 -23.06 14.52
CA ILE A 42 10.32 -22.20 15.30
C ILE A 42 10.77 -22.06 16.76
N LEU A 43 11.22 -23.15 17.38
CA LEU A 43 11.69 -23.19 18.78
C LEU A 43 13.01 -22.44 18.99
N LYS A 44 13.84 -22.32 17.96
CA LYS A 44 15.08 -21.53 18.04
C LYS A 44 14.79 -20.02 18.01
N LYS A 45 13.76 -19.57 17.28
CA LYS A 45 13.39 -18.15 17.20
C LYS A 45 12.74 -17.60 18.47
N SER A 46 12.12 -18.45 19.29
CA SER A 46 11.45 -18.04 20.54
C SER A 46 12.39 -17.86 21.75
N LYS A 47 13.68 -18.22 21.64
CA LYS A 47 14.68 -18.00 22.71
C LYS A 47 15.39 -16.65 22.67
N VAL A 48 15.17 -15.83 21.64
CA VAL A 48 15.89 -14.53 21.45
C VAL A 48 15.07 -13.32 21.92
N SER A 49 13.85 -13.50 22.43
CA SER A 49 12.97 -12.38 22.84
C SER A 49 12.53 -12.43 24.31
N LYS A 50 13.34 -13.01 25.20
CA LYS A 50 12.98 -13.15 26.63
C LYS A 50 13.74 -12.24 27.60
N ASP A 51 14.47 -11.24 27.10
CA ASP A 51 15.16 -10.24 27.91
C ASP A 51 14.71 -8.81 27.57
N GLU A 52 13.40 -8.51 27.58
CA GLU A 52 12.96 -7.13 27.80
C GLU A 52 11.49 -7.05 28.25
N ALA A 53 11.26 -7.18 29.56
CA ALA A 53 10.17 -6.50 30.27
C ALA A 53 10.26 -6.81 31.79
N ASN A 54 10.64 -5.81 32.59
CA ASN A 54 9.76 -5.38 33.67
C ASN A 54 10.02 -3.92 34.09
N PRO A 55 8.99 -3.07 34.23
CA PRO A 55 9.07 -1.70 34.73
C PRO A 55 8.76 -1.58 36.24
N ALA A 56 9.22 -0.46 36.82
CA ALA A 56 8.75 0.21 38.03
C ALA A 56 9.00 -0.43 39.43
N SER A 57 9.99 0.11 40.15
CA SER A 57 9.79 0.92 41.38
C SER A 57 11.12 1.20 42.08
N GLN A 58 11.52 2.47 42.20
CA GLN A 58 11.67 3.11 43.51
C GLN A 58 11.97 4.61 43.39
N VAL A 59 11.20 5.35 44.17
CA VAL A 59 11.17 6.79 44.41
C VAL A 59 12.28 7.14 45.42
N VAL A 60 12.75 8.39 45.40
CA VAL A 60 13.12 9.26 46.54
C VAL A 60 14.48 9.98 46.38
N ASN A 61 14.36 11.31 46.24
CA ASN A 61 15.21 12.44 46.64
C ASN A 61 16.63 12.61 46.08
N LYS A 62 16.83 13.73 45.36
CA LYS A 62 17.70 14.82 45.85
C LYS A 62 17.33 16.16 45.21
N ALA A 63 16.97 17.12 46.06
CA ALA A 63 16.91 18.54 45.74
C ALA A 63 18.31 19.08 45.46
N ASP A 64 18.47 19.94 44.45
CA ASP A 64 19.00 21.30 44.65
C ASP A 64 19.12 22.10 43.34
N SER A 65 18.83 23.39 43.50
CA SER A 65 19.26 24.56 42.71
C SER A 65 18.65 24.80 41.33
N ASP A 66 17.68 25.73 41.34
CA ASP A 66 17.80 27.04 40.69
C ASP A 66 18.59 27.11 39.38
N THR A 67 17.91 27.44 38.28
CA THR A 67 18.17 28.69 37.55
C THR A 67 17.03 28.95 36.55
N ILE A 68 16.26 29.99 36.87
CA ILE A 68 15.34 30.68 35.97
C ILE A 68 16.14 31.34 34.84
N ARG A 69 15.82 31.06 33.58
CA ARG A 69 15.94 32.03 32.48
C ARG A 69 14.81 31.88 31.48
N GLU A 70 13.79 32.68 31.74
CA GLU A 70 12.86 33.25 30.79
C GLU A 70 13.62 34.09 29.76
N ILE A 71 13.41 33.82 28.47
CA ILE A 71 13.57 34.81 27.40
C ILE A 71 12.55 34.53 26.30
N THR A 72 11.44 35.24 26.47
CA THR A 72 10.52 35.70 25.44
C THR A 72 11.26 36.45 24.33
N SER A 73 11.04 36.08 23.07
CA SER A 73 11.03 37.06 21.97
C SER A 73 10.37 36.49 20.71
N THR A 74 9.08 36.79 20.59
CA THR A 74 8.35 36.92 19.33
C THR A 74 8.87 38.15 18.59
N PRO A 75 9.09 38.08 17.27
CA PRO A 75 8.31 38.97 16.41
C PRO A 75 7.86 38.34 15.08
N SER A 76 6.57 38.54 14.80
CA SER A 76 5.96 38.69 13.47
C SER A 76 5.62 40.19 13.32
N PRO A 77 5.23 40.80 12.17
CA PRO A 77 5.02 40.28 10.81
C PRO A 77 5.64 41.18 9.69
N THR A 78 5.66 40.73 8.43
CA THR A 78 5.45 41.64 7.28
C THR A 78 4.97 40.86 6.03
N PRO A 79 3.72 41.05 5.57
CA PRO A 79 3.29 40.64 4.24
C PRO A 79 3.61 41.75 3.24
N SER A 80 4.53 41.48 2.30
CA SER A 80 4.86 42.41 1.22
C SER A 80 4.13 42.02 -0.07
N THR A 81 3.12 42.83 -0.38
CA THR A 81 2.79 43.37 -1.71
C THR A 81 2.51 42.42 -2.88
N SER A 82 1.23 42.31 -3.22
CA SER A 82 0.73 42.15 -4.60
C SER A 82 1.11 43.36 -5.47
N PRO A 83 1.32 43.15 -6.78
CA PRO A 83 0.62 43.96 -7.79
C PRO A 83 0.04 43.06 -8.90
N THR A 84 -1.26 43.19 -9.21
CA THR A 84 -1.85 44.13 -10.18
C THR A 84 -1.87 43.58 -11.61
N SER A 85 -3.09 43.19 -12.00
CA SER A 85 -3.70 43.21 -13.32
C SER A 85 -2.92 43.78 -14.51
N SER A 86 -2.93 43.04 -15.61
CA SER A 86 -2.98 43.62 -16.96
C SER A 86 -3.82 42.75 -17.89
N SER A 87 -5.13 43.04 -17.92
CA SER A 87 -6.03 42.68 -19.00
C SER A 87 -5.62 43.49 -20.24
N LYS A 88 -5.16 42.80 -21.29
CA LYS A 88 -4.92 43.41 -22.59
C LYS A 88 -6.07 43.01 -23.52
N SER A 89 -6.99 43.95 -23.70
CA SER A 89 -7.97 43.95 -24.77
C SER A 89 -7.26 44.23 -26.08
N THR A 90 -7.48 43.37 -27.08
CA THR A 90 -7.27 43.70 -28.49
C THR A 90 -8.54 43.36 -29.23
N THR A 91 -9.26 44.43 -29.54
CA THR A 91 -10.29 44.54 -30.56
C THR A 91 -9.73 44.17 -31.94
N GLN A 92 -10.65 43.81 -32.85
CA GLN A 92 -10.55 43.99 -34.31
C GLN A 92 -10.11 42.76 -35.12
N SER A 93 -11.07 42.04 -35.73
CA SER A 93 -11.56 42.35 -37.08
C SER A 93 -12.46 41.21 -37.57
N SER A 94 -13.70 41.54 -37.93
CA SER A 94 -14.49 40.71 -38.86
C SER A 94 -13.80 40.69 -40.22
N PRO A 95 -13.88 39.58 -40.97
CA PRO A 95 -14.66 39.67 -42.21
C PRO A 95 -15.39 38.38 -42.63
N ILE A 96 -16.54 38.63 -43.26
CA ILE A 96 -17.04 37.96 -44.47
C ILE A 96 -17.60 36.53 -44.31
N VAL A 97 -18.92 36.51 -44.46
CA VAL A 97 -19.83 35.39 -44.69
C VAL A 97 -19.37 34.54 -45.88
N LYS A 98 -19.15 33.24 -45.63
CA LYS A 98 -19.32 32.19 -46.62
C LYS A 98 -20.41 31.24 -46.12
N THR A 99 -21.50 31.18 -46.86
CA THR A 99 -22.58 30.20 -46.70
C THR A 99 -22.08 28.87 -47.24
N GLU A 100 -21.69 27.97 -46.35
CA GLU A 100 -21.55 26.54 -46.67
C GLU A 100 -22.69 25.78 -46.00
N THR A 101 -23.40 25.02 -46.81
CA THR A 101 -24.53 24.17 -46.42
C THR A 101 -24.00 23.01 -45.59
N VAL A 102 -24.02 23.15 -44.27
CA VAL A 102 -23.64 22.08 -43.33
C VAL A 102 -24.79 21.09 -43.22
N ILE A 103 -24.54 19.87 -43.68
CA ILE A 103 -25.36 18.69 -43.43
C ILE A 103 -25.46 18.52 -41.91
N GLU A 104 -26.67 18.62 -41.38
CA GLU A 104 -27.00 18.53 -39.97
C GLU A 104 -26.77 17.10 -39.47
N LYS A 105 -25.50 16.75 -39.21
CA LYS A 105 -25.15 15.58 -38.42
C LYS A 105 -25.54 15.92 -37.00
N GLN A 106 -26.65 15.34 -36.56
CA GLN A 106 -27.19 15.41 -35.20
C GLN A 106 -26.09 15.02 -34.21
N THR A 107 -25.35 16.02 -33.74
CA THR A 107 -24.28 15.82 -32.77
C THR A 107 -25.00 15.72 -31.43
N GLN A 108 -25.20 14.48 -30.95
CA GLN A 108 -25.65 14.27 -29.58
C GLN A 108 -24.65 15.00 -28.68
N THR A 109 -25.11 16.09 -28.07
CA THR A 109 -24.31 16.81 -27.09
C THR A 109 -24.28 15.90 -25.87
N ILE A 110 -23.22 15.11 -25.72
CA ILE A 110 -22.95 14.35 -24.51
C ILE A 110 -22.69 15.42 -23.45
N VAL A 111 -23.70 15.69 -22.62
CA VAL A 111 -23.55 16.53 -21.44
C VAL A 111 -22.69 15.74 -20.46
N GLN A 112 -21.38 15.88 -20.56
CA GLN A 112 -20.44 15.36 -19.58
C GLN A 112 -20.51 16.28 -18.35
N THR A 113 -21.26 15.87 -17.34
CA THR A 113 -21.22 16.53 -16.04
C THR A 113 -19.80 16.43 -15.49
N ALA A 114 -19.19 17.59 -15.21
CA ALA A 114 -17.86 17.64 -14.64
C ALA A 114 -17.87 16.96 -13.26
N GLN A 115 -17.21 15.81 -13.17
CA GLN A 115 -17.16 15.04 -11.93
C GLN A 115 -16.22 15.74 -10.94
N LYS A 116 -16.70 16.01 -9.73
CA LYS A 116 -15.92 16.72 -8.71
C LYS A 116 -14.92 15.77 -8.04
N GLU A 117 -13.65 16.13 -8.06
CA GLU A 117 -12.56 15.39 -7.40
C GLU A 117 -12.08 16.12 -6.14
N ILE A 118 -11.74 15.37 -5.11
CA ILE A 118 -11.16 15.85 -3.85
C ILE A 118 -9.90 15.04 -3.57
N PHE A 119 -8.81 15.74 -3.26
CA PHE A 119 -7.54 15.12 -2.89
C PHE A 119 -7.27 15.33 -1.40
N VAL A 120 -7.13 14.23 -0.68
CA VAL A 120 -6.78 14.21 0.74
C VAL A 120 -5.31 13.80 0.86
N PRO A 121 -4.39 14.72 1.21
CA PRO A 121 -2.98 14.39 1.34
C PRO A 121 -2.77 13.47 2.55
N LEU A 122 -1.99 12.41 2.35
CA LEU A 122 -1.49 11.51 3.38
C LEU A 122 -0.05 11.82 3.74
N GLY A 123 0.73 12.48 2.88
CA GLY A 123 2.12 12.86 3.17
C GLY A 123 3.14 11.92 2.52
N GLN A 124 4.22 11.63 3.24
CA GLN A 124 5.38 10.92 2.72
C GLN A 124 6.12 10.17 3.83
N GLY A 125 6.94 9.19 3.44
CA GLY A 125 7.77 8.44 4.36
C GLY A 125 8.57 7.36 3.64
N SER A 126 9.33 6.60 4.42
CA SER A 126 10.19 5.55 3.88
C SER A 126 10.34 4.40 4.85
N THR A 127 10.60 3.20 4.33
CA THR A 127 10.88 2.02 5.17
C THR A 127 11.80 1.04 4.45
N ASN A 128 12.64 0.34 5.20
CA ASN A 128 13.46 -0.77 4.70
C ASN A 128 12.86 -2.14 5.06
N SER A 129 11.61 -2.19 5.52
CA SER A 129 10.94 -3.40 5.96
C SER A 129 10.56 -4.31 4.79
N SER A 130 10.77 -5.62 4.96
CA SER A 130 10.32 -6.66 4.02
C SER A 130 8.83 -7.02 4.17
N SER A 131 8.20 -6.60 5.27
CA SER A 131 6.76 -6.69 5.52
C SER A 131 6.14 -5.29 5.56
N PHE A 132 4.83 -5.19 5.35
CA PHE A 132 4.14 -3.90 5.43
C PHE A 132 4.30 -3.27 6.81
N ALA A 133 5.04 -2.17 6.85
CA ALA A 133 5.29 -1.36 8.02
C ALA A 133 4.56 -0.02 7.89
N ASP A 134 4.07 0.47 9.03
CA ASP A 134 3.40 1.77 9.12
C ASP A 134 4.38 2.91 8.87
N LEU A 135 4.01 3.85 7.99
CA LEU A 135 4.75 5.10 7.80
C LEU A 135 4.22 6.15 8.77
N LEU A 136 5.06 6.57 9.71
CA LEU A 136 4.71 7.60 10.69
C LEU A 136 4.44 8.94 9.99
N GLY A 137 3.52 9.74 10.54
CA GLY A 137 3.16 11.03 9.97
C GLY A 137 2.27 10.96 8.73
N THR A 138 1.72 9.78 8.40
CA THR A 138 0.83 9.59 7.25
C THR A 138 -0.65 9.38 7.60
N ASP A 139 -1.04 9.78 8.82
CA ASP A 139 -2.39 9.62 9.32
C ASP A 139 -3.32 10.72 8.82
N VAL A 140 -4.48 10.33 8.29
CA VAL A 140 -5.58 11.25 8.04
C VAL A 140 -6.90 10.64 8.47
N THR A 141 -7.76 11.46 9.07
CA THR A 141 -9.13 11.08 9.35
C THR A 141 -10.04 11.55 8.23
N ILE A 142 -10.76 10.62 7.60
CA ILE A 142 -11.77 10.90 6.59
C ILE A 142 -13.13 10.58 7.19
N ASP A 143 -14.00 11.58 7.27
CA ASP A 143 -15.42 11.40 7.60
C ASP A 143 -16.25 11.38 6.33
N THR A 144 -16.62 10.17 5.89
CA THR A 144 -17.42 9.97 4.67
C THR A 144 -18.79 10.66 4.73
N SER A 145 -19.32 10.96 5.92
CA SER A 145 -20.59 11.68 6.06
C SER A 145 -20.52 13.15 5.61
N LYS A 146 -19.30 13.70 5.47
CA LYS A 146 -19.06 15.06 4.99
C LYS A 146 -19.01 15.18 3.47
N TYR A 147 -19.03 14.05 2.76
CA TYR A 147 -18.97 14.00 1.31
C TYR A 147 -20.36 13.67 0.75
N SER A 148 -20.78 14.41 -0.27
CA SER A 148 -21.94 14.00 -1.07
C SER A 148 -21.63 12.69 -1.80
N ALA A 149 -22.67 11.95 -2.23
CA ALA A 149 -22.58 10.62 -2.84
C ALA A 149 -21.25 10.32 -3.55
N ILE A 150 -20.40 9.53 -2.89
CA ILE A 150 -19.07 9.14 -3.39
C ILE A 150 -19.26 8.15 -4.54
N ASP A 151 -18.61 8.42 -5.68
CA ASP A 151 -18.55 7.50 -6.81
C ASP A 151 -17.40 6.51 -6.68
N SER A 152 -16.21 7.01 -6.35
CA SER A 152 -15.02 6.17 -6.20
C SER A 152 -13.98 6.80 -5.28
N VAL A 153 -13.16 5.94 -4.69
CA VAL A 153 -12.00 6.34 -3.91
C VAL A 153 -10.80 5.52 -4.38
N VAL A 154 -9.67 6.17 -4.63
CA VAL A 154 -8.41 5.52 -5.03
C VAL A 154 -7.23 6.10 -4.26
N PHE A 155 -6.19 5.31 -4.09
CA PHE A 155 -4.91 5.73 -3.51
C PHE A 155 -3.94 6.09 -4.63
N GLU A 156 -3.25 7.22 -4.46
CA GLU A 156 -2.17 7.64 -5.35
C GLU A 156 -0.93 7.97 -4.53
N ALA A 157 0.23 7.53 -4.99
CA ALA A 157 1.52 7.98 -4.45
C ALA A 157 2.64 7.80 -5.47
N SER A 158 3.69 8.61 -5.33
CA SER A 158 4.98 8.37 -5.98
C SER A 158 5.76 7.37 -5.13
N ILE A 159 6.17 6.25 -5.72
CA ILE A 159 6.87 5.18 -5.00
C ILE A 159 8.07 4.67 -5.78
N TRP A 160 9.16 4.32 -5.08
CA TRP A 160 10.33 3.70 -5.68
C TRP A 160 11.22 3.00 -4.64
N PRO A 161 11.93 1.93 -5.02
CA PRO A 161 13.01 1.39 -4.22
C PRO A 161 14.30 2.19 -4.43
N GLU A 162 15.09 2.33 -3.37
CA GLU A 162 16.42 2.94 -3.38
C GLU A 162 17.32 2.30 -4.45
N GLY A 163 17.87 3.12 -5.34
CA GLY A 163 18.72 2.68 -6.44
C GLY A 163 18.05 1.77 -7.48
N GLY A 164 16.72 1.57 -7.44
CA GLY A 164 16.00 0.69 -8.38
C GLY A 164 16.15 -0.79 -8.07
N ASN A 165 16.56 -1.15 -6.86
CA ASN A 165 16.79 -2.53 -6.48
C ASN A 165 15.49 -3.17 -5.97
N GLY A 166 15.01 -4.20 -6.67
CA GLY A 166 13.79 -4.90 -6.30
C GLY A 166 12.53 -4.11 -6.62
N ARG A 167 11.60 -4.05 -5.68
CA ARG A 167 10.28 -3.46 -5.82
C ARG A 167 9.79 -2.87 -4.51
N ALA A 168 9.43 -1.60 -4.55
CA ALA A 168 8.70 -0.93 -3.49
C ALA A 168 7.19 -1.17 -3.65
N TYR A 169 6.51 -1.31 -2.53
CA TYR A 169 5.07 -1.41 -2.43
C TYR A 169 4.56 -0.40 -1.41
N ALA A 170 3.38 0.16 -1.67
CA ALA A 170 2.65 0.96 -0.71
C ALA A 170 1.17 0.57 -0.74
N GLN A 171 0.50 0.69 0.40
CA GLN A 171 -0.94 0.49 0.55
C GLN A 171 -1.45 1.38 1.69
N ILE A 172 -2.76 1.48 1.83
CA ILE A 172 -3.44 2.14 2.95
C ILE A 172 -3.96 1.09 3.93
N LYS A 173 -3.86 1.41 5.21
CA LYS A 173 -4.54 0.70 6.31
C LYS A 173 -5.55 1.62 6.97
N ASN A 174 -6.76 1.11 7.20
CA ASN A 174 -7.71 1.71 8.13
C ASN A 174 -7.22 1.38 9.56
N VAL A 175 -6.71 2.38 10.23
CA VAL A 175 -6.16 2.27 11.59
C VAL A 175 -7.28 2.07 12.61
N THR A 176 -8.43 2.75 12.42
CA THR A 176 -9.59 2.65 13.32
C THR A 176 -10.12 1.23 13.43
N ASP A 177 -10.20 0.53 12.31
CA ASP A 177 -10.73 -0.84 12.25
C ASP A 177 -9.62 -1.90 12.15
N ASN A 178 -8.34 -1.48 12.24
CA ASN A 178 -7.15 -2.30 12.05
C ASN A 178 -7.20 -3.17 10.76
N ASN A 179 -7.73 -2.62 9.67
CA ASN A 179 -7.97 -3.33 8.42
C ASN A 179 -7.06 -2.80 7.29
N PRO A 180 -6.09 -3.56 6.79
CA PRO A 180 -5.35 -3.23 5.58
C PRO A 180 -6.27 -3.29 4.34
N LEU A 181 -6.20 -2.28 3.47
CA LEU A 181 -7.01 -2.23 2.25
C LEU A 181 -6.15 -2.71 1.08
N PHE A 182 -6.18 -4.00 0.79
CA PHE A 182 -5.31 -4.60 -0.23
C PHE A 182 -5.58 -4.05 -1.65
N GLU A 183 -6.81 -3.61 -1.93
CA GLU A 183 -7.20 -2.98 -3.19
C GLU A 183 -6.48 -1.63 -3.43
N SER A 184 -5.97 -1.03 -2.36
CA SER A 184 -5.17 0.19 -2.42
C SER A 184 -3.71 -0.05 -2.79
N GLN A 185 -3.26 -1.31 -2.87
CA GLN A 185 -1.85 -1.61 -3.08
C GLN A 185 -1.36 -1.13 -4.44
N ILE A 186 -0.24 -0.39 -4.42
CA ILE A 186 0.52 0.04 -5.60
C ILE A 186 1.95 -0.47 -5.49
N SER A 187 2.63 -0.62 -6.63
CA SER A 187 4.04 -1.04 -6.66
C SER A 187 4.84 -0.38 -7.77
N ASN A 188 6.15 -0.27 -7.57
CA ASN A 188 7.08 0.22 -8.56
C ASN A 188 8.48 -0.38 -8.36
N SER A 189 9.20 -0.58 -9.45
CA SER A 189 10.56 -1.16 -9.46
C SER A 189 11.59 -0.26 -10.13
N SER A 190 11.22 0.95 -10.59
CA SER A 190 12.19 1.90 -11.13
C SER A 190 12.95 2.61 -10.02
N ALA A 191 14.19 3.03 -10.28
CA ALA A 191 14.99 3.83 -9.33
C ALA A 191 14.43 5.23 -9.06
N SER A 192 13.55 5.73 -9.93
CA SER A 192 12.88 7.01 -9.80
C SER A 192 11.45 6.87 -9.30
N GLY A 193 10.99 7.84 -8.53
CA GLY A 193 9.59 7.96 -8.12
C GLY A 193 8.65 8.11 -9.31
N VAL A 194 7.64 7.25 -9.38
CA VAL A 194 6.57 7.30 -10.38
C VAL A 194 5.24 7.29 -9.65
N VAL A 195 4.36 8.23 -9.98
CA VAL A 195 3.00 8.25 -9.46
C VAL A 195 2.25 7.02 -9.95
N LYS A 196 1.80 6.20 -9.02
CA LYS A 196 0.94 5.05 -9.26
C LYS A 196 -0.43 5.31 -8.64
N THR A 197 -1.48 4.83 -9.30
CA THR A 197 -2.85 4.87 -8.83
C THR A 197 -3.33 3.45 -8.58
N SER A 198 -4.02 3.23 -7.46
CA SER A 198 -4.59 1.93 -7.10
C SER A 198 -5.90 1.65 -7.83
N SER A 199 -6.43 0.45 -7.62
CA SER A 199 -7.84 0.14 -7.89
C SER A 199 -8.77 0.94 -6.96
N LYS A 200 -10.09 0.89 -7.22
CA LYS A 200 -11.10 1.46 -6.34
C LYS A 200 -11.04 0.77 -4.97
N ILE A 201 -11.07 1.57 -3.91
CA ILE A 201 -10.91 1.11 -2.53
C ILE A 201 -12.27 1.16 -1.82
N PRO A 202 -12.65 0.09 -1.08
CA PRO A 202 -13.82 0.13 -0.21
C PRO A 202 -13.51 0.95 1.04
N ILE A 203 -14.03 2.18 1.09
CA ILE A 203 -13.93 3.04 2.29
C ILE A 203 -15.15 2.78 3.18
N SER A 204 -14.91 2.45 4.45
CA SER A 204 -15.94 2.29 5.47
C SER A 204 -16.67 3.61 5.74
N THR A 205 -17.95 3.52 6.14
CA THR A 205 -18.74 4.69 6.50
C THR A 205 -18.33 5.30 7.84
N GLY A 206 -18.61 6.59 8.02
CA GLY A 206 -18.25 7.39 9.20
C GLY A 206 -16.85 7.99 9.16
N ALA A 207 -16.39 8.46 10.32
CA ALA A 207 -15.05 8.99 10.54
C ALA A 207 -14.05 7.86 10.82
N LYS A 208 -13.10 7.68 9.90
CA LYS A 208 -12.08 6.63 9.97
C LYS A 208 -10.69 7.21 9.72
N THR A 209 -9.71 6.73 10.46
CA THR A 209 -8.30 7.13 10.31
C THR A 209 -7.58 6.15 9.39
N TYR A 210 -6.92 6.68 8.38
CA TYR A 210 -6.17 5.94 7.38
C TYR A 210 -4.69 6.29 7.47
N ARG A 211 -3.83 5.28 7.30
CA ARG A 211 -2.38 5.39 7.33
C ARG A 211 -1.75 4.70 6.14
N VAL A 212 -0.66 5.23 5.62
CA VAL A 212 0.15 4.55 4.60
C VAL A 212 1.02 3.47 5.24
N GLN A 213 1.03 2.29 4.63
CA GLN A 213 1.99 1.24 4.90
C GLN A 213 2.85 1.03 3.66
N ALA A 214 4.11 0.70 3.87
CA ALA A 214 5.03 0.38 2.78
C ALA A 214 5.89 -0.84 3.09
N LYS A 215 6.44 -1.44 2.04
CA LYS A 215 7.45 -2.49 2.12
C LYS A 215 8.32 -2.53 0.88
N THR A 216 9.48 -3.15 1.01
CA THR A 216 10.35 -3.58 -0.09
C THR A 216 10.31 -5.11 -0.20
N ASP A 217 10.63 -5.68 -1.37
CA ASP A 217 10.86 -7.12 -1.52
C ASP A 217 12.26 -7.56 -1.09
N ILE A 218 13.24 -6.65 -1.13
CA ILE A 218 14.63 -6.93 -0.77
C ILE A 218 15.01 -6.14 0.49
N THR A 219 15.37 -6.87 1.55
CA THR A 219 15.91 -6.30 2.78
C THR A 219 17.16 -5.45 2.49
N ASN A 220 17.29 -4.31 3.17
CA ASN A 220 18.36 -3.29 3.00
C ASN A 220 18.17 -2.26 1.88
N PHE A 221 17.12 -2.37 1.05
CA PHE A 221 16.77 -1.31 0.11
C PHE A 221 15.53 -0.57 0.59
N VAL A 222 15.67 0.74 0.78
CA VAL A 222 14.59 1.58 1.30
C VAL A 222 13.51 1.72 0.22
N ALA A 223 12.26 1.44 0.58
CA ALA A 223 11.09 1.85 -0.18
C ALA A 223 10.72 3.28 0.22
N HIS A 224 10.74 4.17 -0.76
CA HIS A 224 10.31 5.56 -0.60
C HIS A 224 8.88 5.75 -1.09
N VAL A 225 8.14 6.57 -0.36
CA VAL A 225 6.76 6.96 -0.69
C VAL A 225 6.64 8.46 -0.54
N GLU A 226 6.27 9.14 -1.62
CA GLU A 226 6.04 10.58 -1.66
C GLU A 226 4.69 10.92 -2.28
N ASN A 227 4.20 12.13 -2.01
CA ASN A 227 2.94 12.64 -2.56
C ASN A 227 1.77 11.65 -2.37
N ALA A 228 1.77 10.93 -1.25
CA ALA A 228 0.72 9.98 -0.95
C ALA A 228 -0.58 10.75 -0.70
N ARG A 229 -1.67 10.33 -1.35
CA ARG A 229 -2.97 10.98 -1.25
C ARG A 229 -4.11 10.02 -1.59
N ILE A 230 -5.27 10.28 -1.02
CA ILE A 230 -6.53 9.64 -1.41
C ILE A 230 -7.26 10.58 -2.35
N LYS A 231 -7.64 10.07 -3.54
CA LYS A 231 -8.51 10.78 -4.47
C LYS A 231 -9.93 10.26 -4.31
N ILE A 232 -10.85 11.16 -3.96
CA ILE A 232 -12.27 10.90 -3.83
C ILE A 232 -12.97 11.56 -5.02
N THR A 233 -13.72 10.77 -5.77
CA THR A 233 -14.51 11.22 -6.90
C THR A 233 -15.98 11.19 -6.50
N LEU A 234 -16.69 12.31 -6.63
CA LEU A 234 -18.11 12.44 -6.29
C LEU A 234 -18.99 12.12 -7.49
N ARG A 235 -20.26 11.77 -7.28
CA ARG A 235 -21.25 11.59 -8.36
C ARG A 235 -21.79 12.93 -8.86
#